data_AF-A0ABD0MDK9-F1
#
_entry.id   AF-A0ABD0MDK9-F1
#
_cell.length_a   1.000
_cell.length_b   1.000
_cell.length_c   1.000
_cell.angle_alpha   90.00
_cell.angle_beta   90.00
_cell.angle_gamma   90.00
#
_symmetry.space_group_name_H-M   'P 1'
#
loop_
_entity.id
_entity.type
_entity.pdbx_description
1 polymer ?
#
loop_
_entity_poly.entity_id
_entity_poly.type
_entity_poly.pdbx_seq_one_letter_code
_entity_poly.pdbx_strand_id
1 'polypeptide(L)'
;RKRGKRAGALVKLRDRGFRTALPSIHLANLRSLPNKMDELLFLNRINKDFSKCAALYFTETWLSESIPDNGLHISGFQLGGGLCFYINEGWCSDVTTLKKMCSPNLEALFINCKPFYSPREFSSFILVNVYVPPDA
;
A
#
# COMPACT_ATOMS: atom_id res chain seq x y z
N ARG A 1 16.40 -35.07 -15.52
CA ARG A 1 16.41 -33.78 -14.78
C ARG A 1 15.01 -33.17 -14.84
N LYS A 2 14.18 -33.23 -13.78
CA LYS A 2 12.84 -32.61 -13.79
C LYS A 2 13.02 -31.08 -13.84
N ARG A 3 12.65 -30.45 -14.96
CA ARG A 3 12.58 -28.99 -15.10
C ARG A 3 11.59 -28.48 -14.06
N GLY A 4 12.05 -27.72 -13.05
CA GLY A 4 11.17 -27.10 -12.07
C GLY A 4 10.11 -26.27 -12.80
N LYS A 5 8.83 -26.47 -12.48
CA LYS A 5 7.76 -25.62 -13.02
C LYS A 5 8.06 -24.19 -12.57
N ARG A 6 8.39 -23.31 -13.52
CA ARG A 6 8.77 -21.89 -13.26
C ARG A 6 7.73 -21.15 -12.41
N ALA A 7 6.46 -21.57 -12.46
CA ALA A 7 5.38 -21.00 -11.66
C ALA A 7 5.28 -21.53 -10.21
N GLY A 8 5.95 -22.62 -9.83
CA GLY A 8 5.76 -23.28 -8.53
C GLY A 8 6.21 -22.43 -7.33
N ALA A 9 7.26 -21.61 -7.50
CA ALA A 9 7.71 -20.69 -6.45
C ALA A 9 6.73 -19.53 -6.24
N LEU A 10 6.20 -18.97 -7.33
CA LEU A 10 5.23 -17.87 -7.28
C LEU A 10 3.89 -18.33 -6.70
N VAL A 11 3.42 -19.54 -7.07
CA VAL A 11 2.24 -20.15 -6.46
C VAL A 11 2.44 -20.35 -4.95
N LYS A 12 3.58 -20.91 -4.53
CA LYS A 12 3.91 -21.05 -3.10
C LYS A 12 3.99 -19.72 -2.36
N LEU A 13 4.42 -18.64 -3.00
CA LEU A 13 4.42 -17.30 -2.41
C LEU A 13 3.00 -16.76 -2.25
N ARG A 14 2.14 -16.91 -3.26
CA ARG A 14 0.72 -16.53 -3.19
C ARG A 14 -0.04 -17.30 -2.10
N ASP A 15 0.28 -18.58 -1.93
CA ASP A 15 -0.31 -19.43 -0.88
C ASP A 15 0.09 -18.99 0.53
N ARG A 16 1.25 -18.34 0.70
CA ARG A 16 1.70 -17.81 2.00
C ARG A 16 0.94 -16.56 2.44
N GLY A 17 0.28 -15.85 1.53
CA GLY A 17 -0.42 -14.60 1.83
C GLY A 17 0.48 -13.60 2.55
N PHE A 18 0.08 -13.15 3.74
CA PHE A 18 0.84 -12.20 4.56
C PHE A 18 2.06 -12.79 5.31
N ARG A 19 2.30 -14.11 5.20
CA ARG A 19 3.45 -14.80 5.84
C ARG A 19 4.68 -14.87 4.94
N THR A 20 4.78 -13.96 3.98
CA THR A 20 5.98 -13.82 3.15
C THR A 20 7.09 -13.14 3.95
N ALA A 21 8.35 -13.40 3.58
CA ALA A 21 9.48 -12.77 4.28
C ALA A 21 9.53 -11.25 4.08
N LEU A 22 8.99 -10.77 2.96
CA LEU A 22 8.85 -9.35 2.65
C LEU A 22 7.38 -9.03 2.36
N PRO A 23 6.90 -7.81 2.70
CA PRO A 23 5.55 -7.39 2.40
C PRO A 23 5.32 -7.25 0.89
N SER A 24 4.14 -7.65 0.43
CA SER A 24 3.66 -7.39 -0.93
C SER A 24 3.11 -5.98 -1.03
N ILE A 25 3.67 -5.16 -1.93
CA ILE A 25 3.31 -3.75 -2.09
C ILE A 25 2.76 -3.54 -3.50
N HIS A 26 1.65 -2.83 -3.62
CA HIS A 26 1.13 -2.35 -4.88
C HIS A 26 1.27 -0.83 -4.95
N LEU A 27 1.91 -0.31 -5.99
CA LEU A 27 2.07 1.12 -6.22
C LEU A 27 1.30 1.49 -7.49
N ALA A 28 0.40 2.47 -7.38
CA ALA A 28 -0.35 2.98 -8.53
C ALA A 28 -0.50 4.50 -8.47
N ASN A 29 -0.25 5.13 -9.61
CA ASN A 29 -0.60 6.53 -9.80
C ASN A 29 -2.07 6.61 -10.26
N LEU A 30 -2.92 7.21 -9.43
CA LEU A 30 -4.37 7.20 -9.67
C LEU A 30 -4.87 8.40 -10.46
N ARG A 31 -4.17 9.55 -10.46
CA ARG A 31 -4.64 10.77 -11.16
C ARG A 31 -6.12 11.07 -10.90
N SER A 32 -6.50 11.22 -9.63
CA SER A 32 -7.86 11.24 -9.05
C SER A 32 -8.32 9.91 -8.44
N LEU A 33 -8.20 9.82 -7.10
CA LEU A 33 -8.75 8.71 -6.31
C LEU A 33 -10.29 8.64 -6.35
N PRO A 34 -11.05 9.74 -6.15
CA PRO A 34 -12.52 9.67 -6.05
C PRO A 34 -13.17 9.00 -7.27
N ASN A 35 -12.70 9.32 -8.47
CA ASN A 35 -13.22 8.77 -9.73
C ASN A 35 -12.93 7.27 -9.92
N LYS A 36 -12.02 6.69 -9.13
CA LYS A 36 -11.57 5.30 -9.27
C LYS A 36 -11.95 4.42 -8.09
N MET A 37 -12.68 4.95 -7.10
CA MET A 37 -13.02 4.20 -5.89
C MET A 37 -13.81 2.92 -6.19
N ASP A 38 -14.82 2.98 -7.07
CA ASP A 38 -15.62 1.80 -7.41
C ASP A 38 -14.79 0.72 -8.12
N GLU A 39 -13.91 1.12 -9.04
CA GLU A 39 -12.99 0.21 -9.72
C GLU A 39 -11.99 -0.41 -8.73
N LEU A 40 -11.44 0.37 -7.80
CA LEU A 40 -10.53 -0.12 -6.77
C LEU A 40 -11.22 -1.10 -5.81
N LEU A 41 -12.46 -0.82 -5.42
CA LEU A 41 -13.26 -1.72 -4.59
C LEU A 41 -13.58 -3.02 -5.34
N PHE A 42 -13.89 -2.95 -6.63
CA PHE A 42 -14.10 -4.11 -7.48
C PHE A 42 -12.81 -4.94 -7.65
N LEU A 43 -11.68 -4.29 -7.91
CA LEU A 43 -10.36 -4.92 -7.98
C LEU A 43 -9.99 -5.59 -6.66
N ASN A 44 -10.28 -4.97 -5.52
CA ASN A 44 -10.07 -5.56 -4.20
C ASN A 44 -10.93 -6.82 -3.98
N ARG A 45 -12.09 -6.95 -4.62
CA ARG A 45 -12.92 -8.16 -4.52
C ARG A 45 -12.43 -9.29 -5.42
N ILE A 46 -11.97 -8.96 -6.63
CA ILE A 46 -11.67 -9.96 -7.66
C ILE A 46 -10.21 -10.40 -7.65
N ASN A 47 -9.29 -9.46 -7.45
CA ASN A 47 -7.87 -9.75 -7.55
C ASN A 47 -7.30 -10.10 -6.19
N LYS A 48 -7.03 -11.40 -5.98
CA LYS A 48 -6.41 -11.90 -4.74
C LYS A 48 -5.02 -11.36 -4.49
N ASP A 49 -4.26 -11.02 -5.52
CA ASP A 49 -2.94 -10.42 -5.33
C ASP A 49 -3.08 -9.00 -4.79
N PHE A 50 -4.08 -8.25 -5.27
CA PHE A 50 -4.38 -6.90 -4.80
C PHE A 50 -4.96 -6.91 -3.38
N SER A 51 -5.91 -7.80 -3.09
CA SER A 51 -6.55 -7.87 -1.77
C SER A 51 -5.70 -8.49 -0.68
N LYS A 52 -4.71 -9.31 -1.06
CA LYS A 52 -3.68 -9.84 -0.16
C LYS A 52 -2.36 -9.08 -0.25
N CYS A 53 -2.36 -7.88 -0.83
CA CYS A 53 -1.23 -6.97 -0.66
C CYS A 53 -1.15 -6.53 0.80
N ALA A 54 0.06 -6.49 1.34
CA ALA A 54 0.35 -5.95 2.66
C ALA A 54 0.08 -4.44 2.70
N ALA A 55 0.44 -3.73 1.63
CA ALA A 55 0.20 -2.29 1.52
C ALA A 55 -0.12 -1.86 0.08
N LEU A 56 -0.96 -0.84 -0.07
CA LEU A 56 -1.24 -0.17 -1.35
C LEU A 56 -0.82 1.29 -1.26
N TYR A 57 -0.05 1.74 -2.24
CA TYR A 57 0.47 3.10 -2.33
C TYR A 57 -0.19 3.76 -3.52
N PHE A 58 -0.89 4.86 -3.25
CA PHE A 58 -1.52 5.67 -4.27
C PHE A 58 -0.87 7.05 -4.31
N THR A 59 -0.59 7.52 -5.53
CA THR A 59 -0.10 8.88 -5.80
C THR A 59 -1.10 9.63 -6.66
N GLU A 60 -1.01 10.97 -6.67
CA GLU A 60 -1.94 11.86 -7.38
C GLU A 60 -3.42 11.58 -7.03
N THR A 61 -3.74 11.44 -5.73
CA THR A 61 -5.12 11.15 -5.29
C THR A 61 -6.07 12.33 -5.48
N TRP A 62 -5.54 13.55 -5.61
CA TRP A 62 -6.29 14.80 -5.82
C TRP A 62 -7.45 14.98 -4.83
N LEU A 63 -7.23 14.54 -3.59
CA LEU A 63 -8.19 14.74 -2.51
C LEU A 63 -8.05 16.17 -2.01
N SER A 64 -9.15 16.92 -2.05
CA SER A 64 -9.23 18.24 -1.42
C SER A 64 -9.48 18.09 0.08
N GLU A 65 -9.01 19.07 0.87
CA GLU A 65 -9.29 19.17 2.32
C GLU A 65 -10.80 19.26 2.65
N SER A 66 -11.65 19.45 1.64
CA SER A 66 -13.11 19.53 1.74
C SER A 66 -13.84 18.19 1.70
N ILE A 67 -13.17 17.07 1.40
CA ILE A 67 -13.77 15.74 1.46
C ILE A 67 -13.54 15.19 2.88
N PRO A 68 -14.59 15.05 3.71
CA PRO A 68 -14.42 14.52 5.05
C PRO A 68 -13.90 13.08 4.98
N ASP A 69 -12.98 12.73 5.90
CA ASP A 69 -12.38 11.39 6.04
C ASP A 69 -13.41 10.23 6.05
N ASN A 70 -14.68 10.53 6.33
CA ASN A 70 -15.80 9.59 6.30
C ASN A 70 -16.08 8.96 4.92
N GLY A 71 -15.79 9.63 3.81
CA GLY A 71 -16.04 9.09 2.45
C GLY A 71 -15.01 8.03 2.02
N LEU A 72 -13.87 7.98 2.71
CA LEU A 72 -12.73 7.10 2.44
C LEU A 72 -12.48 6.16 3.61
N HIS A 73 -13.53 5.76 4.33
CA HIS A 73 -13.42 4.84 5.46
C HIS A 73 -13.19 3.39 5.01
N ILE A 74 -12.08 3.16 4.32
CA ILE A 74 -11.41 1.88 4.34
C ILE A 74 -10.40 2.00 5.49
N SER A 75 -10.59 1.21 6.54
CA SER A 75 -9.75 1.26 7.72
C SER A 75 -8.28 1.03 7.36
N GLY A 76 -7.38 1.92 7.79
CA GLY A 76 -5.94 1.88 7.46
C GLY A 76 -5.48 2.84 6.36
N PHE A 77 -6.33 3.74 5.85
CA PHE A 77 -5.93 4.82 4.94
C PHE A 77 -5.29 6.00 5.69
N GLN A 78 -4.10 6.45 5.27
CA GLN A 78 -3.47 7.70 5.71
C GLN A 78 -3.26 8.64 4.51
N LEU A 79 -3.69 9.90 4.66
CA LEU A 79 -3.73 10.90 3.59
C LEU A 79 -2.66 11.99 3.75
N GLY A 80 -2.06 12.40 2.63
CA GLY A 80 -1.22 13.60 2.63
C GLY A 80 -0.93 14.19 1.26
N GLY A 81 -1.39 15.42 1.00
CA GLY A 81 -0.98 16.28 -0.12
C GLY A 81 -1.44 15.85 -1.52
N GLY A 82 -1.69 14.57 -1.71
CA GLY A 82 -1.82 13.91 -3.02
C GLY A 82 -1.34 12.45 -2.96
N LEU A 83 -0.68 12.07 -1.86
CA LEU A 83 -0.37 10.71 -1.50
C LEU A 83 -1.47 10.08 -0.64
N CYS A 84 -1.61 8.77 -0.82
CA CYS A 84 -2.47 7.94 -0.02
C CYS A 84 -1.79 6.60 0.24
N PHE A 85 -1.88 6.16 1.50
CA PHE A 85 -1.30 4.94 1.99
C PHE A 85 -2.40 4.06 2.55
N TYR A 86 -2.50 2.82 2.09
CA TYR A 86 -3.37 1.82 2.68
C TYR A 86 -2.54 0.67 3.24
N ILE A 87 -2.82 0.31 4.48
CA ILE A 87 -2.24 -0.86 5.13
C ILE A 87 -3.33 -1.90 5.35
N ASN A 88 -3.03 -3.13 4.93
CA ASN A 88 -3.94 -4.23 5.11
C ASN A 88 -3.95 -4.67 6.58
N GLU A 89 -5.11 -4.58 7.22
CA GLU A 89 -5.28 -5.02 8.62
C GLU A 89 -4.97 -6.49 8.82
N GLY A 90 -5.05 -7.33 7.79
CA GLY A 90 -4.63 -8.73 7.87
C GLY A 90 -3.11 -8.92 7.93
N TRP A 91 -2.33 -7.90 7.57
CA TRP A 91 -0.87 -7.91 7.62
C TRP A 91 -0.33 -7.20 8.88
N CYS A 92 -0.84 -6.00 9.16
CA CYS A 92 -0.35 -5.14 10.22
C CYS A 92 -1.45 -4.20 10.73
N SER A 93 -1.57 -4.06 12.06
CA SER A 93 -2.41 -3.05 12.71
C SER A 93 -1.60 -2.00 13.48
N ASP A 94 -0.37 -2.31 13.90
CA ASP A 94 0.54 -1.34 14.54
C ASP A 94 1.26 -0.52 13.46
N VAL A 95 0.61 0.58 13.07
CA VAL A 95 1.10 1.55 12.09
C VAL A 95 1.35 2.88 12.77
N THR A 96 2.56 3.41 12.61
CA THR A 96 3.00 4.68 13.19
C THR A 96 3.50 5.62 12.09
N THR A 97 2.94 6.81 11.97
CA THR A 97 3.42 7.81 11.01
C THR A 97 4.71 8.43 11.54
N LEU A 98 5.82 8.27 10.81
CA LEU A 98 7.12 8.80 11.21
C LEU A 98 7.31 10.25 10.76
N LYS A 99 7.03 10.51 9.48
CA LYS A 99 7.29 11.81 8.86
C LYS A 99 6.38 12.02 7.66
N LYS A 100 5.90 13.25 7.50
CA LYS A 100 5.21 13.73 6.31
C LYS A 100 6.01 14.89 5.71
N MET A 101 6.28 14.82 4.42
CA MET A 101 6.91 15.88 3.65
C MET A 101 5.94 16.29 2.55
N CYS A 102 5.60 17.57 2.51
CA CYS A 102 4.69 18.13 1.53
C CYS A 102 5.37 19.38 0.99
N SER A 103 6.03 19.25 -0.16
CA SER A 103 6.67 20.37 -0.84
C SER A 103 6.28 20.35 -2.31
N PRO A 104 6.28 21.50 -3.01
CA PRO A 104 5.91 21.56 -4.42
C PRO A 104 6.73 20.64 -5.33
N ASN A 105 7.95 20.27 -4.91
CA ASN A 105 8.87 19.44 -5.69
C ASN A 105 8.90 17.98 -5.21
N LEU A 106 8.35 17.70 -4.04
CA LEU A 106 8.42 16.38 -3.40
C LEU A 106 7.32 16.23 -2.35
N GLU A 107 6.51 15.20 -2.53
CA GLU A 107 5.61 14.70 -1.50
C GLU A 107 6.13 13.34 -1.03
N ALA A 108 6.23 13.16 0.28
CA ALA A 108 6.61 11.87 0.84
C ALA A 108 5.89 11.59 2.17
N LEU A 109 5.44 10.35 2.35
CA LEU A 109 4.87 9.86 3.59
C LEU A 109 5.65 8.64 4.08
N PHE A 110 6.16 8.73 5.31
CA PHE A 110 6.93 7.70 5.98
C PHE A 110 6.09 7.12 7.10
N ILE A 111 5.89 5.81 7.07
CA ILE A 111 5.22 5.07 8.14
C ILE A 111 6.10 3.91 8.59
N ASN A 112 5.97 3.53 9.86
CA ASN A 112 6.57 2.34 10.43
C ASN A 112 5.47 1.36 10.81
N CYS A 113 5.59 0.14 10.30
CA CYS A 113 4.60 -0.92 10.43
C CYS A 113 5.23 -2.12 11.15
N LYS A 114 4.56 -2.66 12.17
CA LYS A 114 4.94 -3.92 12.81
C LYS A 114 3.94 -5.02 12.45
N PRO A 115 4.26 -5.88 11.46
CA PRO A 115 3.33 -6.91 11.04
C PRO A 115 3.22 -8.04 12.06
N PHE A 116 2.11 -8.79 12.02
CA PHE A 116 1.90 -9.94 12.90
C PHE A 116 2.91 -11.06 12.68
N TYR A 117 3.45 -11.13 11.46
CA TYR A 117 4.46 -12.09 11.07
C TYR A 117 5.62 -11.34 10.42
N SER A 118 6.75 -11.26 11.11
CA SER A 118 8.01 -10.78 10.56
C SER A 118 9.05 -11.92 10.56
N PRO A 119 10.01 -11.91 9.62
CA PRO A 119 11.19 -12.77 9.74
C PRO A 119 11.93 -12.46 11.03
N ARG A 120 12.64 -13.45 11.59
CA ARG A 120 13.38 -13.33 12.86
C ARG A 120 14.34 -12.14 12.90
N GLU A 121 14.84 -11.71 11.75
CA GLU A 121 15.83 -10.63 11.60
C GLU A 121 15.22 -9.22 11.63
N PHE A 122 13.92 -9.08 11.35
CA PHE A 122 13.26 -7.77 11.21
C PHE A 122 12.13 -7.63 12.23
N SER A 123 12.17 -6.58 13.04
CA SER A 123 11.12 -6.28 14.04
C SER A 123 10.03 -5.34 13.51
N SER A 124 10.36 -4.51 12.53
CA SER A 124 9.41 -3.59 11.89
C SER A 124 9.85 -3.27 10.45
N PHE A 125 8.92 -2.70 9.68
CA PHE A 125 9.15 -2.24 8.32
C PHE A 125 8.88 -0.75 8.25
N ILE A 126 9.83 0.02 7.72
CA ILE A 126 9.61 1.41 7.37
C ILE A 126 9.19 1.45 5.91
N LEU A 127 7.96 1.90 5.68
CA LEU A 127 7.37 2.05 4.36
C LEU A 127 7.35 3.54 3.99
N VAL A 128 7.77 3.83 2.76
CA VAL A 128 7.88 5.19 2.25
C VAL A 128 7.17 5.28 0.90
N ASN A 129 6.19 6.17 0.80
CA ASN A 129 5.54 6.53 -0.46
C ASN A 129 6.05 7.91 -0.85
N VAL A 130 6.59 8.01 -2.05
CA VAL A 130 7.23 9.22 -2.57
C VAL A 130 6.60 9.54 -3.91
N TYR A 131 6.19 10.79 -4.07
CA TYR A 131 5.73 11.35 -5.33
C TYR A 131 6.56 12.58 -5.67
N VAL A 132 7.11 12.55 -6.87
CA VAL A 132 7.86 13.66 -7.48
C VAL A 132 6.99 14.16 -8.63
N PRO A 133 6.49 15.41 -8.57
CA PRO A 133 5.73 16.00 -9.66
C PRO A 133 6.54 16.04 -10.96
N PRO A 134 5.89 15.89 -12.13
CA PRO A 134 6.59 15.91 -13.42
C PRO A 134 7.26 17.25 -13.75
N ASP A 135 6.81 18.34 -13.12
CA ASP A 135 7.32 19.70 -13.33
C ASP A 135 8.42 20.10 -12.32
N ALA A 136 8.94 19.15 -11.53
CA ALA A 136 9.94 19.37 -10.48
C ALA A 136 11.39 19.47 -10.98
#